data_AF-A0A373NAD8-F1
#
_entry.id   AF-A0A373NAD8-F1
#
_cell.length_a   1.000
_cell.length_b   1.000
_cell.length_c   1.000
_cell.angle_alpha   90.00
_cell.angle_beta   90.00
_cell.angle_gamma   90.00
#
_symmetry.space_group_name_H-M   'P 1'
#
loop_
_entity.id
_entity.type
_entity.pdbx_description
1 polymer ?
#
loop_
_entity_poly.entity_id
_entity_poly.type
_entity_poly.pdbx_seq_one_letter_code
_entity_poly.pdbx_strand_id
1 'polypeptide(L)'
;MKAAYPTIGKGTVYRNLDILVDEGSLRKVEVPDGANRFDFSLKNHYHVRCTKCGEVSDVDMDEIPDLLERIHNTHGIEFLD
;
A
#
# COMPACT_ATOMS: atom_id res chain seq x y z
N MET A 1 -2.98 -6.92 18.02
CA MET A 1 -2.47 -5.69 18.66
C MET A 1 -3.40 -5.16 19.74
N LYS A 2 -4.63 -4.72 19.46
CA LYS A 2 -5.54 -4.11 20.46
C LYS A 2 -5.87 -5.01 21.67
N ALA A 3 -5.94 -6.32 21.47
CA ALA A 3 -6.14 -7.29 22.56
C ALA A 3 -4.91 -7.44 23.47
N ALA A 4 -3.70 -7.29 22.92
CA ALA A 4 -2.44 -7.40 23.68
C ALA A 4 -1.99 -6.05 24.29
N TYR A 5 -2.33 -4.94 23.64
CA TYR A 5 -1.96 -3.57 24.03
C TYR A 5 -3.18 -2.63 23.92
N PRO A 6 -4.13 -2.70 24.86
CA PRO A 6 -5.41 -1.99 24.75
C PRO A 6 -5.30 -0.47 24.94
N THR A 7 -4.22 0.01 25.57
CA THR A 7 -3.98 1.44 25.83
C THR A 7 -3.34 2.18 24.66
N ILE A 8 -2.76 1.46 23.69
CA ILE A 8 -2.13 2.09 22.53
C ILE A 8 -3.23 2.50 21.53
N GLY A 9 -3.40 3.81 21.36
CA GLY A 9 -4.32 4.37 20.39
C GLY A 9 -3.83 4.20 18.95
N LYS A 10 -4.78 4.13 17.99
CA LYS A 10 -4.47 4.03 16.55
C LYS A 10 -3.53 5.14 16.09
N GLY A 11 -3.74 6.38 16.53
CA GLY A 11 -2.88 7.51 16.14
C GLY A 11 -1.40 7.34 16.52
N THR A 12 -1.12 6.69 17.66
CA THR A 12 0.26 6.34 18.05
C THR A 12 0.84 5.28 17.12
N VAL A 13 0.05 4.30 16.68
CA VAL A 13 0.49 3.28 15.72
C VAL A 13 0.85 3.92 14.38
N TYR A 14 -0.08 4.69 13.79
CA TYR A 14 0.15 5.34 12.49
C TYR A 14 1.35 6.29 12.53
N ARG A 15 1.53 7.07 13.59
CA ARG A 15 2.71 7.93 13.75
C ARG A 15 4.02 7.15 13.73
N ASN A 16 4.07 5.98 14.39
CA ASN A 16 5.28 5.15 14.34
C ASN A 16 5.48 4.49 12.98
N LEU A 17 4.40 4.10 12.29
CA LEU A 17 4.50 3.57 10.92
C LEU A 17 5.02 4.65 9.96
N ASP A 18 4.57 5.89 10.07
CA ASP A 18 5.10 7.00 9.27
C ASP A 18 6.59 7.26 9.57
N ILE A 19 7.03 7.22 10.84
CA ILE A 19 8.47 7.31 11.18
C ILE A 19 9.28 6.19 10.50
N LEU A 20 8.77 4.95 10.51
CA LEU A 20 9.45 3.83 9.85
C LEU A 20 9.50 3.98 8.32
N VAL A 21 8.52 4.66 7.71
CA VAL A 21 8.55 5.03 6.29
C VAL A 21 9.61 6.09 6.04
N ASP A 22 9.66 7.13 6.88
CA ASP A 22 10.68 8.19 6.78
C ASP A 22 12.11 7.65 6.95
N GLU A 23 12.28 6.62 7.78
CA GLU A 23 13.55 5.88 7.96
C GLU A 23 13.86 4.90 6.82
N GLY A 24 12.95 4.73 5.85
CA GLY A 24 13.09 3.79 4.74
C GLY A 24 12.97 2.31 5.13
N SER A 25 12.44 2.01 6.31
CA SER A 25 12.22 0.65 6.80
C SER A 25 10.88 0.07 6.34
N LEU A 26 9.94 0.92 5.92
CA LEU A 26 8.66 0.54 5.33
C LEU A 26 8.39 1.38 4.08
N ARG A 27 7.53 0.86 3.20
CA ARG A 27 6.88 1.63 2.13
C ARG A 27 5.45 1.93 2.55
N LYS A 28 4.93 3.08 2.15
CA LYS A 28 3.51 3.44 2.30
C LYS A 28 2.82 3.33 0.95
N VAL A 29 1.67 2.67 0.93
CA VAL A 29 0.80 2.55 -0.24
C VAL A 29 -0.49 3.29 0.06
N GLU A 30 -0.76 4.33 -0.71
CA GLU A 30 -1.98 5.12 -0.58
C GLU A 30 -3.11 4.38 -1.29
N VAL A 31 -4.21 4.13 -0.56
CA VAL A 31 -5.39 3.46 -1.10
C VAL A 31 -6.54 4.45 -1.19
N PRO A 32 -7.05 4.78 -2.38
CA PRO A 32 -8.20 5.66 -2.56
C PRO A 32 -9.39 5.10 -1.80
N ASP A 33 -10.08 5.98 -1.06
CA ASP A 33 -11.25 5.64 -0.22
C ASP A 33 -10.99 4.57 0.86
N GLY A 34 -9.72 4.31 1.18
CA GLY A 34 -9.28 3.30 2.13
C GLY A 34 -8.30 3.85 3.17
N ALA A 35 -7.98 3.02 4.16
CA ALA A 35 -6.85 3.30 5.04
C ALA A 35 -5.55 3.00 4.29
N ASN A 36 -4.55 3.87 4.46
CA ASN A 36 -3.20 3.63 3.95
C ASN A 36 -2.68 2.27 4.40
N ARG A 37 -1.99 1.60 3.48
CA ARG A 37 -1.28 0.34 3.70
C ARG A 37 0.20 0.65 3.91
N PHE A 38 0.88 -0.23 4.65
CA PHE A 38 2.31 -0.12 4.92
C PHE A 38 2.94 -1.47 4.64
N ASP A 39 3.91 -1.50 3.74
CA ASP A 39 4.57 -2.72 3.31
C ASP A 39 5.95 -2.83 3.93
N PHE A 40 6.24 -4.05 4.39
CA PHE A 40 7.58 -4.41 4.86
C PHE A 40 8.53 -4.74 3.70
N SER A 41 7.98 -5.13 2.55
CA SER A 41 8.78 -5.33 1.35
C SER A 41 9.18 -3.99 0.76
N LEU A 42 10.48 -3.70 0.77
CA LEU A 42 11.05 -2.52 0.11
C LEU A 42 11.28 -2.75 -1.39
N LYS A 43 11.06 -3.98 -1.89
CA LYS A 43 11.14 -4.28 -3.32
C LYS A 43 9.87 -3.79 -3.99
N ASN A 44 10.02 -3.21 -5.19
CA ASN A 44 8.87 -2.92 -6.05
C ASN A 44 8.12 -4.20 -6.37
N HIS A 45 6.81 -4.16 -6.20
CA HIS A 45 5.85 -5.18 -6.56
C HIS A 45 4.50 -4.48 -6.78
N TYR A 46 3.59 -5.15 -7.48
CA TYR A 46 2.29 -4.58 -7.77
C TYR A 46 1.25 -5.03 -6.74
N HIS A 47 0.30 -4.14 -6.48
CA HIS A 47 -0.87 -4.42 -5.65
C HIS A 47 -2.13 -4.41 -6.51
N VAL A 48 -3.06 -5.32 -6.24
CA VAL A 48 -4.41 -5.32 -6.83
C VAL A 48 -5.46 -5.16 -5.75
N ARG A 49 -6.51 -4.40 -6.05
CA ARG A 49 -7.67 -4.21 -5.17
C ARG A 49 -8.91 -4.86 -5.75
N CYS A 50 -9.56 -5.73 -4.99
CA CYS A 50 -10.84 -6.30 -5.35
C CYS A 50 -11.92 -5.20 -5.37
N THR A 51 -12.55 -4.98 -6.51
CA THR A 51 -13.60 -3.94 -6.67
C THR A 51 -14.91 -4.28 -5.96
N LYS A 52 -15.10 -5.52 -5.52
CA LYS A 52 -16.31 -5.97 -4.81
C LYS A 52 -16.19 -5.86 -3.29
N CYS A 53 -15.04 -6.22 -2.73
CA CYS A 53 -14.84 -6.26 -1.27
C CYS A 53 -13.78 -5.28 -0.76
N GLY A 54 -13.00 -4.64 -1.64
CA GLY A 54 -11.93 -3.71 -1.27
C GLY A 54 -10.65 -4.37 -0.73
N GLU A 55 -10.57 -5.69 -0.72
CA GLU A 55 -9.36 -6.42 -0.33
C GLU A 55 -8.21 -6.10 -1.27
N VAL A 56 -7.01 -5.90 -0.71
CA VAL A 56 -5.78 -5.60 -1.45
C VAL A 56 -4.82 -6.77 -1.27
N SER A 57 -4.24 -7.24 -2.36
CA SER A 57 -3.32 -8.38 -2.40
C SER A 57 -2.14 -8.09 -3.34
N ASP A 58 -0.99 -8.68 -3.02
CA ASP A 58 0.22 -8.61 -3.84
C ASP A 58 0.03 -9.41 -5.14
N VAL A 59 0.66 -8.94 -6.21
CA VAL A 59 0.74 -9.66 -7.49
C VAL A 59 2.11 -10.31 -7.59
N ASP A 60 2.13 -11.64 -7.68
CA ASP A 60 3.34 -12.41 -7.94
C ASP A 60 3.66 -12.39 -9.44
N MET A 61 4.41 -11.36 -9.86
CA MET A 61 4.89 -11.21 -11.22
C MET A 61 6.16 -10.37 -11.27
N ASP A 62 6.93 -10.54 -12.36
CA ASP A 62 8.06 -9.67 -12.65
C ASP A 62 7.58 -8.23 -12.93
N GLU A 63 8.44 -7.27 -12.59
CA GLU A 63 8.24 -5.87 -12.98
C GLU A 63 8.13 -5.76 -14.50
N ILE A 64 7.13 -5.03 -14.99
CA ILE A 64 7.02 -4.70 -16.40
C ILE A 64 7.67 -3.32 -16.58
N PRO A 65 8.83 -3.23 -17.27
CA PRO A 65 9.44 -1.95 -17.57
C PRO A 65 8.46 -1.04 -18.30
N ASP A 66 8.44 0.22 -17.88
CA ASP A 66 7.67 1.29 -18.49
C ASP A 66 6.16 1.00 -18.55
N LEU A 67 5.61 0.17 -17.63
CA LEU A 67 4.19 -0.19 -17.62
C LEU A 67 3.28 1.04 -17.69
N LEU A 68 3.58 2.06 -16.89
CA LEU A 68 2.86 3.34 -16.88
C LEU A 68 2.93 4.06 -18.23
N GLU A 69 4.09 4.05 -18.89
CA GLU A 69 4.26 4.66 -20.21
C GLU A 69 3.57 3.86 -21.33
N ARG A 70 3.43 2.54 -21.14
CA ARG A 70 2.77 1.62 -22.07
C ARG A 70 1.25 1.66 -21.97
N ILE A 71 0.68 2.34 -20.99
CA ILE A 71 -0.77 2.51 -20.86
C ILE A 71 -1.24 3.67 -21.74
N HIS A 72 -1.92 3.34 -22.83
CA HIS A 72 -2.46 4.33 -23.77
C HIS A 72 -3.76 5.00 -23.31
N ASN A 73 -4.52 4.35 -22.43
CA ASN A 73 -5.77 4.88 -21.88
C ASN A 73 -6.13 4.12 -20.59
N THR A 74 -6.18 4.83 -19.47
CA THR A 74 -6.56 4.25 -18.18
C THR A 74 -8.06 4.03 -18.02
N HIS A 75 -8.88 4.52 -18.96
CA HIS A 75 -10.33 4.52 -18.91
C HIS A 75 -10.88 5.04 -17.56
N GLY A 76 -10.17 6.00 -16.95
CA GLY A 76 -10.53 6.60 -15.66
C GLY A 76 -10.06 5.82 -14.43
N ILE A 77 -9.10 4.89 -14.56
CA ILE A 77 -8.52 4.13 -13.44
C ILE A 77 -7.16 4.73 -13.04
N GLU A 78 -6.92 4.89 -11.73
CA GLU A 78 -5.63 5.31 -11.19
C GLU A 78 -4.81 4.09 -10.72
N PHE A 79 -3.51 4.07 -11.06
CA PHE A 79 -2.57 3.07 -10.55
C PHE A 79 -2.08 3.51 -9.17
N LEU A 80 -2.01 2.55 -8.26
CA LEU A 80 -1.50 2.75 -6.91
C LEU A 80 -0.17 2.02 -6.86
N ASP A 81 0.91 2.78 -6.93
CA ASP A 81 2.22 2.28 -6.54
C ASP A 81 2.24 2.13 -5.01
#